data_AF-D1B093-F1
#
_entry.id   AF-D1B093-F1
#
_cell.length_a   1.000
_cell.length_b   1.000
_cell.length_c   1.000
_cell.angle_alpha   90.00
_cell.angle_beta   90.00
_cell.angle_gamma   90.00
#
_symmetry.space_group_name_H-M   'P 1'
#
loop_
_entity.id
_entity.type
_entity.pdbx_description
1 polymer ?
#
loop_
_entity_poly.entity_id
_entity_poly.type
_entity_poly.pdbx_seq_one_letter_code
_entity_poly.pdbx_strand_id
1 'polypeptide(L)' 'MHSSVSDVFEQNLQEKKRLLQACQDERKVTTCSECEKMFECETRKAYVKAVYESMAKGEGGGFEF' A
#
# COMPACT_ATOMS: atom_id res chain seq x y z
N MET A 1 6.83 -23.52 -10.37
CA MET A 1 6.93 -23.23 -8.92
C MET A 1 6.80 -21.72 -8.75
N HIS A 2 5.64 -21.23 -8.33
CA HIS A 2 5.50 -19.81 -7.96
C HIS A 2 6.32 -19.60 -6.69
N SER A 3 7.26 -18.65 -6.73
CA SER A 3 8.14 -18.35 -5.59
C SER A 3 7.30 -17.90 -4.40
N SER A 4 7.40 -18.60 -3.27
CA SER A 4 6.72 -18.31 -2.00
C SER A 4 6.94 -16.88 -1.49
N VAL A 5 8.05 -16.25 -1.89
CA VAL A 5 8.39 -14.85 -1.60
C VAL A 5 7.40 -13.88 -2.28
N SER A 6 6.98 -14.15 -3.52
CA SER A 6 6.03 -13.30 -4.25
C SER A 6 4.64 -13.32 -3.61
N ASP A 7 4.23 -14.47 -3.08
CA ASP A 7 2.93 -14.66 -2.42
C ASP A 7 2.78 -13.79 -1.17
N VAL A 8 3.84 -13.67 -0.36
CA VAL A 8 3.79 -12.86 0.87
C VAL A 8 3.62 -11.37 0.56
N PHE A 9 4.31 -10.87 -0.46
CA PHE A 9 4.18 -9.47 -0.86
C PHE A 9 2.84 -9.18 -1.54
N GLU A 10 2.32 -10.12 -2.33
CA GLU A 10 0.98 -10.04 -2.92
C GLU A 10 -0.09 -9.97 -1.82
N GLN A 11 -0.02 -10.87 -0.83
CA GLN A 11 -0.95 -10.88 0.32
C GLN A 11 -0.87 -9.58 1.13
N ASN A 12 0.35 -9.09 1.40
CA ASN A 12 0.54 -7.82 2.10
C ASN A 12 -0.05 -6.65 1.30
N LEU A 13 0.20 -6.59 -0.01
CA LEU A 13 -0.37 -5.58 -0.89
C LEU A 13 -1.90 -5.60 -0.88
N GLN A 14 -2.52 -6.78 -0.98
CA GLN A 14 -3.99 -6.91 -0.93
C GLN A 14 -4.56 -6.40 0.41
N GLU A 15 -3.93 -6.76 1.54
CA GLU A 15 -4.40 -6.29 2.84
C GLU A 15 -4.23 -4.77 3.00
N LYS A 16 -3.08 -4.19 2.60
CA LYS A 16 -2.90 -2.73 2.65
C LYS A 16 -3.86 -2.00 1.72
N LYS A 17 -4.18 -2.58 0.55
CA LYS A 17 -5.18 -2.04 -0.37
C LYS A 17 -6.57 -2.03 0.25
N ARG A 18 -6.97 -3.13 0.90
CA ARG A 18 -8.26 -3.23 1.61
C ARG A 18 -8.39 -2.17 2.70
N LEU A 19 -7.33 -1.98 3.51
CA LEU A 19 -7.30 -0.95 4.55
C LEU A 19 -7.36 0.46 3.97
N LEU A 20 -6.70 0.71 2.84
CA LEU A 20 -6.76 2.00 2.15
C LEU A 20 -8.18 2.31 1.65
N GLN A 21 -8.83 1.32 1.03
CA GLN A 21 -10.20 1.46 0.52
C GLN A 21 -11.19 1.70 1.65
N ALA A 22 -11.10 0.95 2.75
CA ALA A 22 -11.93 1.19 3.93
C ALA A 22 -11.71 2.61 4.49
N CYS A 23 -10.47 3.09 4.54
CA CYS A 23 -10.15 4.45 4.97
C CYS A 23 -10.74 5.52 4.01
N GLN A 24 -10.71 5.26 2.70
CA GLN A 24 -11.32 6.13 1.69
C GLN A 24 -12.85 6.20 1.86
N ASP A 25 -13.50 5.06 2.08
CA ASP A 25 -14.94 4.96 2.31
C ASP A 25 -15.36 5.69 3.60
N GLU A 26 -14.64 5.46 4.70
CA GLU A 26 -14.88 6.13 5.99
C GLU A 26 -14.73 7.65 5.88
N ARG A 27 -13.76 8.12 5.09
CA ARG A 27 -13.51 9.55 4.84
C ARG A 27 -14.36 10.13 3.72
N LYS A 28 -15.15 9.30 3.03
CA LYS A 28 -15.99 9.68 1.88
C LYS A 28 -15.19 10.36 0.75
N VAL A 29 -13.97 9.88 0.50
CA VAL A 29 -13.12 10.34 -0.61
C VAL A 29 -12.95 9.22 -1.62
N THR A 30 -12.88 9.53 -2.91
CA THR A 30 -12.70 8.50 -3.95
C THR A 30 -11.24 8.19 -4.20
N THR A 31 -10.36 9.14 -3.91
CA THR A 31 -8.91 9.00 -4.03
C THR A 31 -8.20 9.61 -2.84
N CYS A 32 -7.01 9.11 -2.49
CA CYS A 32 -6.22 9.72 -1.42
C CYS A 32 -5.74 11.14 -1.76
N SER A 33 -5.76 11.57 -3.03
CA SER A 33 -5.46 12.94 -3.43
C SER A 33 -6.52 13.95 -2.99
N GLU A 34 -7.73 13.50 -2.72
CA GLU A 34 -8.82 14.33 -2.18
C GLU A 34 -8.79 14.38 -0.65
N CYS A 35 -7.91 13.61 -0.01
CA CYS A 35 -7.76 13.59 1.45
C CYS A 35 -6.82 14.69 1.91
N GLU A 36 -7.26 15.53 2.85
CA GLU A 36 -6.44 16.59 3.47
C GLU A 36 -5.12 16.05 4.08
N LYS A 37 -5.14 14.79 4.53
CA LYS A 37 -3.98 14.12 5.14
C LYS A 37 -3.11 13.40 4.12
N MET A 38 -3.25 13.62 2.82
CA MET A 38 -2.56 12.85 1.76
C MET A 38 -1.06 12.63 2.03
N PHE A 39 -0.35 13.67 2.47
CA PHE A 39 1.10 13.63 2.72
C PHE A 39 1.47 12.95 4.04
N GLU A 40 0.58 13.00 5.04
CA GLU A 40 0.79 12.50 6.40
C GLU A 40 -0.03 11.22 6.70
N CYS A 41 -0.71 10.66 5.69
CA CYS A 41 -1.58 9.51 5.85
C CYS A 41 -0.77 8.22 5.89
N GLU A 42 -0.58 7.70 7.10
CA GLU A 42 0.11 6.42 7.33
C GLU A 42 -0.52 5.25 6.57
N THR A 43 -1.84 5.20 6.44
CA THR A 43 -2.53 4.17 5.64
C THR A 43 -2.11 4.22 4.16
N ARG A 44 -2.01 5.44 3.60
CA ARG A 44 -1.53 5.65 2.23
C ARG A 44 -0.05 5.27 2.11
N LYS A 45 0.80 5.76 3.02
CA LYS A 45 2.24 5.44 3.02
C LYS A 45 2.48 3.93 3.09
N ALA A 46 1.74 3.22 3.96
CA ALA A 46 1.82 1.77 4.09
C ALA A 46 1.39 1.04 2.81
N TYR A 47 0.33 1.49 2.14
CA TYR A 47 -0.08 0.93 0.85
C TYR A 47 0.99 1.15 -0.23
N VAL A 48 1.51 2.38 -0.35
CA VAL A 48 2.55 2.71 -1.33
C VAL A 48 3.80 1.87 -1.09
N LYS A 49 4.23 1.72 0.16
CA LYS A 49 5.34 0.84 0.54
C LYS A 49 5.09 -0.61 0.10
N ALA A 50 3.90 -1.16 0.37
CA ALA A 50 3.56 -2.53 -0.02
C ALA A 50 3.54 -2.74 -1.55
N VAL A 51 3.14 -1.72 -2.33
CA VAL A 51 3.23 -1.75 -3.80
C VAL A 51 4.68 -1.89 -4.25
N TYR A 52 5.58 -1.04 -3.72
CA TYR A 52 6.99 -1.10 -4.08
C TYR A 52 7.65 -2.42 -3.64
N GLU A 53 7.36 -2.90 -2.44
CA GLU A 53 7.86 -4.18 -1.94
C GLU A 53 7.39 -5.36 -2.81
N SER A 54 6.14 -5.34 -3.28
CA SER A 54 5.60 -6.33 -4.21
C SER A 54 6.26 -6.27 -5.59
N MET A 55 6.42 -5.07 -6.15
CA MET A 55 7.10 -4.87 -7.45
C MET A 55 8.57 -5.28 -7.40
N ALA A 56 9.25 -4.99 -6.31
CA ALA A 56 10.65 -5.34 -6.10
C ALA A 56 10.83 -6.77 -5.57
N LYS A 57 9.75 -7.52 -5.30
CA LYS A 57 9.78 -8.86 -4.68
C LYS A 57 10.64 -8.91 -3.41
N GLY A 58 10.65 -7.83 -2.63
CA GLY A 58 11.46 -7.71 -1.42
C GLY A 58 12.93 -7.33 -1.63
N GLU A 59 13.38 -7.13 -2.87
CA GLU A 59 14.69 -6.54 -3.17
C GLU A 59 14.61 -5.03 -2.94
N GLY A 60 14.61 -4.63 -1.66
CA GLY A 60 14.34 -3.28 -1.19
C GLY A 60 15.14 -2.20 -1.92
N GLY A 61 14.50 -1.54 -2.89
CA GLY A 61 14.86 -0.21 -3.36
C GLY A 61 14.28 0.80 -2.37
N GLY A 62 15.13 1.33 -1.50
CA GLY A 62 14.75 2.29 -0.46
C GLY A 62 13.98 3.48 -1.02
N PHE A 63 12.72 3.60 -0.65
CA PHE A 63 11.95 4.82 -0.81
C PHE A 63 11.49 5.25 0.58
N GLU A 64 12.08 6.32 1.10
CA GLU A 64 11.62 6.99 2.32
C GLU A 64 10.53 8.00 1.92
N PHE A 65 9.38 7.98 2.62
CA PHE A 65 8.20 8.81 2.33
C PHE A 65 7.87 9.79 3.47
#